data_AF-A0A4Q5ZAU7-F1
#
_entry.id   AF-A0A4Q5ZAU7-F1
#
_cell.length_a   1.000
_cell.length_b   1.000
_cell.length_c   1.000
_cell.angle_alpha   90.00
_cell.angle_beta   90.00
_cell.angle_gamma   90.00
#
_symmetry.space_group_name_H-M   'P 1'
#
loop_
_entity.id
_entity.type
_entity.pdbx_description
1 polymer ?
#
loop_
_entity_poly.entity_id
_entity_poly.type
_entity_poly.pdbx_seq_one_letter_code
_entity_poly.pdbx_strand_id
1 'polypeptide(L)'
;KFGGFNDYRGGGHSSGRLTVALVAAGVVAKKVVDAIFLEAKLIEAGGMADIEMAINRAVEAQDSIGGIVECRVTGVPVGFGAPFFDSIESLISHAVFSIPAIKGIEFGSGFAAAAMYGSMHNDAITESSGKTATNHAGGINGGISNGNELVFRVAVKPTSSTPRPQQTWNRDTDSVESFEVKGRHDLCIALRVPVVVEAVTAIVLADLKLIG
;
A
#
# COMPACT_ATOMS: atom_id res chain seq x y z
N LYS A 1 13.23 -1.11 -22.51
CA LYS A 1 11.90 -1.77 -22.55
C LYS A 1 11.06 -1.33 -23.74
N PHE A 2 10.77 -0.03 -23.90
CA PHE A 2 9.85 0.44 -24.95
C PHE A 2 10.52 1.07 -26.18
N GLY A 3 11.83 0.87 -26.37
CA GLY A 3 12.55 1.39 -27.54
C GLY A 3 12.49 2.90 -27.76
N GLY A 4 12.17 3.70 -26.73
CA GLY A 4 12.03 5.17 -26.84
C GLY A 4 10.60 5.68 -27.06
N PHE A 5 9.60 4.79 -27.19
CA PHE A 5 8.19 5.17 -27.36
C PHE A 5 7.46 5.51 -26.05
N ASN A 6 8.18 5.59 -24.93
CA ASN A 6 7.65 6.02 -23.65
C ASN A 6 8.14 7.42 -23.31
N ASP A 7 7.29 8.22 -22.67
CA ASP A 7 7.73 9.48 -22.08
C ASP A 7 8.56 9.20 -20.81
N TYR A 8 9.88 9.28 -20.93
CA TYR A 8 10.81 9.05 -19.83
C TYR A 8 10.74 10.12 -18.73
N ARG A 9 10.03 11.24 -18.96
CA ARG A 9 9.82 12.30 -17.96
C ARG A 9 8.80 11.90 -16.88
N GLY A 10 8.28 10.68 -16.90
CA GLY A 10 7.32 10.16 -15.90
C GLY A 10 5.86 10.39 -16.26
N GLY A 11 5.56 10.66 -17.53
CA GLY A 11 4.20 10.77 -18.07
C GLY A 11 3.55 9.42 -18.40
N GLY A 12 2.27 9.46 -18.74
CA GLY A 12 1.53 8.28 -19.21
C GLY A 12 1.48 7.14 -18.18
N HIS A 13 1.87 5.93 -18.60
CA HIS A 13 1.82 4.72 -17.77
C HIS A 13 2.69 4.76 -16.51
N SER A 14 3.68 5.65 -16.45
CA SER A 14 4.57 5.79 -15.29
C SER A 14 4.09 6.87 -14.31
N SER A 15 2.94 7.51 -14.58
CA SER A 15 2.41 8.59 -13.76
C SER A 15 1.53 8.07 -12.63
N GLY A 16 1.66 8.70 -11.46
CA GLY A 16 0.72 8.55 -10.35
C GLY A 16 -0.73 8.86 -10.73
N ARG A 17 -0.98 9.62 -11.81
CA ARG A 17 -2.34 9.94 -12.29
C ARG A 17 -3.17 8.70 -12.63
N LEU A 18 -2.55 7.57 -12.97
CA LEU A 18 -3.28 6.34 -13.25
C LEU A 18 -4.06 5.79 -12.04
N THR A 19 -3.71 6.19 -10.82
CA THR A 19 -4.47 5.76 -9.64
C THR A 19 -5.89 6.32 -9.62
N VAL A 20 -6.21 7.38 -10.39
CA VAL A 20 -7.59 7.89 -10.52
C VAL A 20 -8.55 6.82 -11.04
N ALA A 21 -8.09 5.98 -11.98
CA ALA A 21 -8.89 4.90 -12.54
C ALA A 21 -9.12 3.79 -11.50
N LEU A 22 -8.11 3.48 -10.69
CA LEU A 22 -8.22 2.53 -9.58
C LEU A 22 -9.22 3.03 -8.54
N VAL A 23 -9.17 4.31 -8.18
CA VAL A 23 -10.12 4.91 -7.23
C VAL A 23 -11.54 4.87 -7.79
N ALA A 24 -11.74 5.22 -9.06
CA ALA A 24 -13.06 5.16 -9.70
C ALA A 24 -13.63 3.73 -9.70
N ALA A 25 -12.83 2.73 -10.07
CA ALA A 25 -13.21 1.32 -10.01
C ALA A 25 -13.49 0.86 -8.56
N GLY A 26 -12.66 1.32 -7.61
CA GLY A 26 -12.82 1.03 -6.19
C GLY A 26 -14.13 1.57 -5.61
N VAL A 27 -14.63 2.71 -6.08
CA VAL A 27 -15.96 3.21 -5.68
C VAL A 27 -17.07 2.25 -6.09
N VAL A 28 -16.98 1.64 -7.28
CA VAL A 28 -17.94 0.62 -7.72
C VAL A 28 -17.77 -0.65 -6.89
N ALA A 29 -16.53 -1.09 -6.67
CA ALA A 29 -16.24 -2.28 -5.87
C ALA A 29 -16.74 -2.15 -4.42
N LYS A 30 -16.56 -0.99 -3.78
CA LYS A 30 -17.11 -0.70 -2.44
C LYS A 30 -18.64 -0.82 -2.38
N LYS A 31 -19.36 -0.59 -3.48
CA LYS A 31 -20.81 -0.84 -3.56
C LYS A 31 -21.16 -2.33 -3.69
N VAL A 32 -20.27 -3.13 -4.29
CA VAL A 32 -20.44 -4.59 -4.37
C VAL A 32 -20.19 -5.25 -3.01
N VAL A 33 -19.22 -4.75 -2.25
CA VAL A 33 -18.90 -5.19 -0.89
C VAL A 33 -19.48 -4.25 0.18
N ASP A 34 -20.76 -3.90 0.05
CA ASP A 34 -21.48 -2.94 0.90
C ASP A 34 -21.48 -3.24 2.41
N ALA A 35 -21.36 -4.51 2.80
CA ALA A 35 -21.22 -4.94 4.20
C ALA A 35 -19.77 -4.93 4.74
N ILE A 36 -18.79 -4.58 3.91
CA ILE A 36 -17.36 -4.52 4.26
C ILE A 36 -16.94 -3.06 4.41
N PHE A 37 -16.32 -2.73 5.54
CA PHE A 37 -15.85 -1.38 5.84
C PHE A 37 -14.33 -1.31 5.74
N LEU A 38 -13.84 -0.43 4.87
CA LEU A 38 -12.41 -0.22 4.63
C LEU A 38 -12.00 1.16 5.14
N GLU A 39 -10.92 1.19 5.92
CA GLU A 39 -10.30 2.42 6.40
C GLU A 39 -8.79 2.31 6.21
N ALA A 40 -8.20 3.26 5.49
CA ALA A 40 -6.74 3.39 5.40
C ALA A 40 -6.27 4.75 5.91
N LYS A 41 -5.09 4.76 6.55
CA LYS A 41 -4.47 5.96 7.11
C LYS A 41 -2.97 5.94 6.90
N LEU A 42 -2.40 7.12 6.67
CA LEU A 42 -0.95 7.32 6.79
C LEU A 42 -0.60 7.33 8.29
N ILE A 43 0.11 6.30 8.75
CA ILE A 43 0.47 6.14 10.17
C ILE A 43 1.91 6.59 10.45
N GLU A 44 2.73 6.70 9.41
CA GLU A 44 4.10 7.19 9.49
C GLU A 44 4.47 7.96 8.23
N ALA A 45 5.18 9.07 8.38
CA ALA A 45 5.82 9.79 7.28
C ALA A 45 7.29 10.04 7.63
N GLY A 46 8.20 9.67 6.74
CA GLY A 46 9.64 9.88 6.93
C GLY A 46 10.22 9.32 8.25
N GLY A 47 9.71 8.19 8.76
CA GLY A 47 10.16 7.63 10.04
C GLY A 47 9.48 8.21 11.28
N MET A 48 8.44 9.04 11.13
CA MET A 48 7.77 9.74 12.23
C MET A 48 6.26 9.52 12.23
N ALA A 49 5.69 9.31 13.41
CA ALA A 49 4.23 9.24 13.61
C ALA A 49 3.56 10.63 13.54
N ASP A 50 4.29 11.69 13.88
CA ASP A 50 3.81 13.06 13.70
C ASP A 50 3.96 13.47 12.22
N ILE A 51 2.87 13.30 11.48
CA ILE A 51 2.83 13.50 10.03
C ILE A 51 3.07 14.96 9.64
N GLU A 52 2.50 15.91 10.36
CA GLU A 52 2.66 17.34 10.06
C GLU A 52 4.10 17.78 10.28
N MET A 53 4.69 17.37 11.41
CA MET A 53 6.10 17.66 11.70
C MET A 53 7.04 17.05 10.65
N ALA A 54 6.78 15.81 10.22
CA ALA A 54 7.57 15.15 9.18
C ALA A 54 7.52 15.91 7.84
N ILE A 55 6.33 16.36 7.43
CA ILE A 55 6.15 17.13 6.20
C ILE A 55 6.87 18.48 6.30
N ASN A 56 6.74 19.19 7.42
CA ASN A 56 7.43 20.47 7.62
C ASN A 56 8.95 20.31 7.51
N ARG A 57 9.51 19.26 8.11
CA ARG A 57 10.95 18.93 7.97
C ARG A 57 11.35 18.64 6.53
N ALA A 58 10.52 17.91 5.77
CA ALA A 58 10.77 17.62 4.37
C ALA A 58 10.77 18.91 3.52
N VAL A 59 9.82 19.81 3.78
CA VAL A 59 9.73 21.13 3.14
C VAL A 59 10.98 21.96 3.44
N GLU A 60 11.38 22.05 4.71
CA GLU A 60 12.60 22.77 5.14
C GLU A 60 13.87 22.19 4.51
N ALA A 61 13.95 20.85 4.40
CA ALA A 61 15.07 20.16 3.77
C ALA A 61 15.06 20.26 2.23
N GLN A 62 13.98 20.80 1.64
CA GLN A 62 13.68 20.75 0.21
C GLN A 62 13.85 19.34 -0.38
N ASP A 63 13.38 18.34 0.37
CA ASP A 63 13.47 16.94 -0.02
C ASP A 63 12.14 16.22 0.16
N SER A 64 12.06 15.00 -0.35
CA SER A 64 10.86 14.17 -0.27
C SER A 64 11.01 13.04 0.74
N ILE A 65 9.89 12.61 1.29
CA ILE A 65 9.80 11.52 2.25
C ILE A 65 8.76 10.48 1.80
N GLY A 66 8.97 9.25 2.25
CA GLY A 66 8.03 8.16 2.10
C GLY A 66 7.09 8.07 3.31
N GLY A 67 6.42 6.94 3.46
CA GLY A 67 5.60 6.68 4.63
C GLY A 67 5.02 5.27 4.67
N ILE A 68 4.36 4.96 5.78
CA ILE A 68 3.64 3.71 6.00
C ILE A 68 2.15 3.98 6.05
N VAL A 69 1.41 3.34 5.15
CA VAL A 69 -0.07 3.38 5.13
C VAL A 69 -0.59 2.09 5.73
N GLU A 70 -1.40 2.19 6.78
CA GLU A 70 -2.16 1.07 7.33
C GLU A 70 -3.53 1.02 6.69
N CYS A 71 -4.01 -0.17 6.35
CA CYS A 71 -5.38 -0.42 5.96
C CYS A 71 -5.98 -1.48 6.88
N ARG A 72 -7.17 -1.17 7.40
CA ARG A 72 -7.99 -2.04 8.23
C ARG A 72 -9.32 -2.27 7.54
N VAL A 73 -9.75 -3.52 7.55
CA VAL A 73 -11.00 -3.93 6.91
C VAL A 73 -11.80 -4.78 7.87
N THR A 74 -13.02 -4.35 8.15
CA THR A 74 -13.97 -5.07 9.02
C THR A 74 -15.16 -5.57 8.22
N GLY A 75 -15.85 -6.59 8.74
CA GLY A 75 -16.98 -7.21 8.06
C GLY A 75 -16.61 -8.15 6.92
N VAL A 76 -15.32 -8.51 6.77
CA VAL A 76 -14.89 -9.51 5.79
C VAL A 76 -15.49 -10.87 6.17
N PRO A 77 -16.31 -11.52 5.31
CA PRO A 77 -16.83 -12.85 5.60
C PRO A 77 -15.70 -13.86 5.78
N VAL A 78 -15.94 -14.91 6.58
CA VAL A 78 -15.04 -16.06 6.65
C VAL A 78 -15.03 -16.77 5.30
N GLY A 79 -13.86 -17.17 4.81
CA GLY A 79 -13.74 -18.01 3.63
C GLY A 79 -13.32 -17.30 2.33
N PHE A 80 -13.04 -16.00 2.35
CA PHE A 80 -12.51 -15.28 1.18
C PHE A 80 -11.05 -15.64 0.95
N GLY A 81 -10.70 -15.89 -0.32
CA GLY A 81 -9.37 -16.34 -0.73
C GLY A 81 -9.27 -17.86 -0.84
N ALA A 82 -8.13 -18.34 -1.33
CA ALA A 82 -7.83 -19.75 -1.46
C ALA A 82 -6.38 -20.06 -1.03
N PRO A 83 -6.04 -21.32 -0.77
CA PRO A 83 -4.65 -21.71 -0.53
C PRO A 83 -3.75 -21.43 -1.75
N PHE A 84 -2.45 -21.29 -1.49
CA PHE A 84 -1.38 -21.16 -2.49
C PHE A 84 -1.41 -19.89 -3.36
N PHE A 85 -2.12 -19.90 -4.49
CA PHE A 85 -1.98 -18.86 -5.54
C PHE A 85 -2.98 -17.72 -5.41
N ASP A 86 -4.20 -18.03 -5.00
CA ASP A 86 -5.30 -17.07 -4.90
C ASP A 86 -5.62 -16.74 -3.44
N SER A 87 -4.58 -16.73 -2.60
CA SER A 87 -4.73 -16.26 -1.23
C SER A 87 -5.10 -14.79 -1.20
N ILE A 88 -5.90 -14.40 -0.22
CA ILE A 88 -6.30 -13.00 -0.05
C ILE A 88 -5.07 -12.08 0.05
N GLU A 89 -4.01 -12.53 0.73
CA GLU A 89 -2.73 -11.81 0.83
C GLU A 89 -2.05 -11.66 -0.53
N SER A 90 -2.04 -12.71 -1.35
CA SER A 90 -1.40 -12.67 -2.68
C SER A 90 -2.13 -11.72 -3.61
N LEU A 91 -3.46 -11.78 -3.64
CA LEU A 91 -4.30 -10.95 -4.50
C LEU A 91 -4.24 -9.46 -4.08
N ILE A 92 -4.35 -9.18 -2.77
CA ILE A 92 -4.19 -7.82 -2.25
C ILE A 92 -2.79 -7.31 -2.52
N SER A 93 -1.75 -8.11 -2.27
CA SER A 93 -0.36 -7.69 -2.53
C SER A 93 -0.14 -7.36 -4.00
N HIS A 94 -0.61 -8.20 -4.92
CA HIS A 94 -0.50 -7.96 -6.35
C HIS A 94 -1.19 -6.65 -6.76
N ALA A 95 -2.41 -6.41 -6.28
CA ALA A 95 -3.14 -5.19 -6.56
C ALA A 95 -2.46 -3.95 -5.94
N VAL A 96 -1.96 -4.06 -4.71
CA VAL A 96 -1.24 -2.99 -4.00
C VAL A 96 0.09 -2.66 -4.69
N PHE A 97 0.85 -3.64 -5.19
CA PHE A 97 2.07 -3.39 -5.96
C PHE A 97 1.83 -2.76 -7.33
N SER A 98 0.58 -2.72 -7.79
CA SER A 98 0.19 -1.96 -8.99
C SER A 98 0.07 -0.45 -8.70
N ILE A 99 0.04 -0.04 -7.43
CA ILE A 99 0.10 1.37 -7.03
C ILE A 99 1.56 1.85 -7.21
N PRO A 100 1.79 2.98 -7.91
CA PRO A 100 3.13 3.54 -8.04
C PRO A 100 3.77 3.84 -6.68
N ALA A 101 5.10 3.70 -6.61
CA ALA A 101 5.92 3.96 -5.43
C ALA A 101 5.79 2.98 -4.25
N ILE A 102 4.99 1.92 -4.36
CA ILE A 102 4.98 0.88 -3.33
C ILE A 102 6.28 0.05 -3.38
N LYS A 103 6.80 -0.27 -2.19
CA LYS A 103 8.03 -1.08 -2.02
C LYS A 103 7.90 -2.24 -1.05
N GLY A 104 6.82 -2.33 -0.30
CA GLY A 104 6.57 -3.43 0.61
C GLY A 104 5.13 -3.45 1.08
N ILE A 105 4.70 -4.63 1.50
CA ILE A 105 3.41 -4.87 2.15
C ILE A 105 3.62 -5.94 3.23
N GLU A 106 2.92 -5.80 4.35
CA GLU A 106 2.91 -6.77 5.44
C GLU A 106 1.52 -6.90 6.06
N PHE A 107 1.15 -8.09 6.53
CA PHE A 107 -0.18 -8.39 7.10
C PHE A 107 -0.07 -8.69 8.60
N GLY A 108 -1.08 -8.29 9.38
CA GLY A 108 -1.14 -8.55 10.81
C GLY A 108 0.05 -7.97 11.57
N SER A 109 0.83 -8.82 12.23
CA SER A 109 2.09 -8.47 12.90
C SER A 109 3.27 -8.25 11.94
N GLY A 110 3.14 -8.65 10.68
CA GLY A 110 4.06 -8.33 9.60
C GLY A 110 5.49 -8.83 9.84
N PHE A 111 6.48 -8.00 9.53
CA PHE A 111 7.88 -8.36 9.75
C PHE A 111 8.23 -8.57 11.24
N ALA A 112 7.45 -8.02 12.18
CA ALA A 112 7.65 -8.28 13.61
C ALA A 112 7.43 -9.75 13.99
N ALA A 113 6.62 -10.49 13.22
CA ALA A 113 6.38 -11.93 13.42
C ALA A 113 7.68 -12.74 13.41
N ALA A 114 8.67 -12.34 12.61
CA ALA A 114 9.95 -13.04 12.47
C ALA A 114 10.78 -13.08 13.78
N ALA A 115 10.47 -12.19 14.73
CA ALA A 115 11.12 -12.14 16.03
C ALA A 115 10.30 -12.80 17.17
N MET A 116 9.13 -13.38 16.86
CA MET A 116 8.21 -13.94 17.85
C MET A 116 8.35 -15.46 17.98
N TYR A 117 8.18 -15.97 19.21
CA TYR A 117 7.90 -17.40 19.42
C TYR A 117 6.46 -17.70 19.01
N GLY A 118 6.22 -18.89 18.47
CA GLY A 118 4.87 -19.33 18.07
C GLY A 118 3.84 -19.22 19.19
N SER A 119 4.21 -19.49 20.44
CA SER A 119 3.32 -19.33 21.61
C SER A 119 2.88 -17.89 21.87
N MET A 120 3.66 -16.90 21.40
CA MET A 120 3.31 -15.47 21.49
C MET A 120 2.58 -14.98 20.24
N HIS A 121 2.84 -15.60 19.08
CA HIS A 121 2.24 -15.20 17.81
C HIS A 121 0.87 -15.84 17.57
N ASN A 122 0.63 -17.05 18.07
CA ASN A 122 -0.61 -17.77 17.81
C ASN A 122 -1.84 -17.01 18.35
N ASP A 123 -2.78 -16.72 17.46
CA ASP A 123 -4.04 -16.07 17.80
C ASP A 123 -5.02 -17.10 18.38
N ALA A 124 -5.16 -17.11 19.71
CA ALA A 124 -6.09 -18.03 20.39
C ALA A 124 -7.55 -17.67 20.08
N ILE A 125 -8.35 -18.64 19.64
CA ILE A 125 -9.80 -18.48 19.42
C ILE A 125 -10.51 -18.45 20.78
N THR A 126 -11.26 -17.38 21.05
CA THR A 126 -11.93 -17.16 22.35
C THR A 126 -13.44 -17.34 22.30
N GLU A 127 -14.03 -17.39 21.10
CA GLU A 127 -15.48 -17.49 20.91
C GLU A 127 -15.81 -18.49 19.79
N SER A 128 -17.00 -19.10 19.83
CA SER A 128 -17.48 -20.03 18.79
C SER A 128 -17.68 -19.36 17.42
N SER A 129 -17.73 -18.03 17.38
CA SER A 129 -17.73 -17.21 16.16
C SER A 129 -16.41 -17.26 15.39
N GLY A 130 -15.32 -17.75 16.01
CA GLY A 130 -13.97 -17.72 15.44
C GLY A 130 -13.17 -16.47 15.81
N LYS A 131 -13.72 -15.58 16.64
CA LYS A 131 -13.01 -14.40 17.15
C LYS A 131 -11.78 -14.80 17.97
N THR A 132 -10.68 -14.09 17.77
CA THR A 132 -9.40 -14.34 18.42
C THR A 132 -9.05 -13.32 19.50
N ALA A 133 -8.24 -13.72 20.48
CA ALA A 133 -7.76 -12.85 21.56
C ALA A 133 -6.80 -11.74 21.06
N THR A 134 -6.00 -12.08 20.05
CA THR A 134 -5.06 -11.21 19.35
C THR A 134 -5.32 -11.34 17.84
N ASN A 135 -4.68 -10.49 17.03
CA ASN A 135 -4.83 -10.54 15.57
C ASN A 135 -3.47 -10.42 14.86
N HIS A 136 -2.50 -11.22 15.30
CA HIS A 136 -1.16 -11.27 14.71
C HIS A 136 -1.18 -11.79 13.27
N ALA A 137 -2.15 -12.63 12.92
CA ALA A 137 -2.38 -13.12 11.58
C ALA A 137 -3.09 -12.10 10.66
N GLY A 138 -3.59 -10.98 11.22
CA GLY A 138 -4.21 -9.91 10.44
C GLY A 138 -5.46 -10.33 9.70
N GLY A 139 -6.30 -11.16 10.32
CA GLY A 139 -7.57 -11.63 9.76
C GLY A 139 -7.46 -12.77 8.76
N ILE A 140 -6.28 -13.38 8.61
CA ILE A 140 -6.00 -14.36 7.55
C ILE A 140 -5.35 -15.61 8.13
N ASN A 141 -5.86 -16.80 7.81
CA ASN A 141 -5.19 -18.06 8.11
C ASN A 141 -5.14 -18.93 6.87
N GLY A 142 -3.96 -19.45 6.53
CA GLY A 142 -3.79 -20.32 5.36
C GLY A 142 -4.17 -19.66 4.03
N GLY A 143 -4.09 -18.32 3.95
CA GLY A 143 -4.50 -17.55 2.79
C GLY A 143 -6.00 -17.24 2.69
N ILE A 144 -6.78 -17.59 3.71
CA ILE A 144 -8.24 -17.45 3.76
C ILE A 144 -8.62 -16.49 4.89
N SER A 145 -9.62 -15.62 4.66
CA SER A 145 -10.14 -14.75 5.71
C SER A 145 -10.78 -15.55 6.86
N ASN A 146 -10.45 -15.19 8.09
CA ASN A 146 -10.90 -15.89 9.30
C ASN A 146 -12.06 -15.18 10.04
N GLY A 147 -12.56 -14.06 9.50
CA GLY A 147 -13.66 -13.27 10.06
C GLY A 147 -13.24 -12.20 11.08
N ASN A 148 -11.98 -12.18 11.52
CA ASN A 148 -11.41 -11.07 12.28
C ASN A 148 -11.02 -9.92 11.33
N GLU A 149 -10.68 -8.75 11.88
CA GLU A 149 -10.26 -7.60 11.10
C GLU A 149 -9.07 -7.95 10.18
N LEU A 150 -9.20 -7.68 8.90
CA LEU A 150 -8.10 -7.77 7.96
C LEU A 150 -7.22 -6.52 8.13
N VAL A 151 -5.95 -6.72 8.46
CA VAL A 151 -5.01 -5.62 8.73
C VAL A 151 -3.74 -5.79 7.92
N PHE A 152 -3.35 -4.77 7.18
CA PHE A 152 -2.07 -4.75 6.49
C PHE A 152 -1.48 -3.34 6.41
N ARG A 153 -0.17 -3.27 6.22
CA ARG A 153 0.58 -2.02 6.08
C ARG A 153 1.38 -2.02 4.80
N VAL A 154 1.49 -0.86 4.16
CA VAL A 154 2.11 -0.66 2.86
C VAL A 154 3.21 0.39 2.96
N ALA A 155 4.41 0.04 2.50
CA ALA A 155 5.55 0.95 2.45
C ALA A 155 5.57 1.73 1.14
N VAL A 156 5.44 3.06 1.26
CA VAL A 156 5.50 4.00 0.14
C VAL A 156 6.88 4.66 0.12
N LYS A 157 7.61 4.55 -0.99
CA LYS A 157 8.91 5.22 -1.12
C LYS A 157 8.76 6.73 -1.29
N PRO A 158 9.81 7.52 -1.00
CA PRO A 158 9.86 8.94 -1.34
C PRO A 158 9.64 9.22 -2.84
N THR A 159 9.07 10.38 -3.14
CA THR A 159 8.89 10.87 -4.52
C THR A 159 10.25 11.05 -5.20
N SER A 160 10.42 10.57 -6.43
CA SER A 160 11.71 10.74 -7.13
C SER A 160 11.99 12.18 -7.57
N SER A 161 10.93 12.98 -7.74
CA SER A 161 10.99 14.38 -8.16
C SER A 161 11.22 15.30 -6.96
N THR A 162 12.46 15.35 -6.48
CA THR A 162 12.88 16.24 -5.40
C THR A 162 13.59 17.50 -5.94
N PRO A 163 13.39 18.68 -5.31
CA PRO A 163 14.12 19.91 -5.65
C PRO A 163 15.61 19.87 -5.31
N ARG A 164 16.08 18.88 -4.54
CA ARG A 164 17.51 18.75 -4.26
C ARG A 164 18.30 18.40 -5.52
N PRO A 165 19.49 19.01 -5.73
CA PRO A 165 20.41 18.58 -6.78
C PRO A 165 20.78 17.10 -6.60
N GLN A 166 20.68 16.35 -7.69
CA GLN A 166 21.02 14.94 -7.78
C GLN A 166 22.02 14.71 -8.92
N GLN A 167 22.72 13.58 -8.89
CA GLN A 167 23.61 13.19 -9.99
C GLN A 167 22.95 12.06 -10.78
N THR A 168 22.92 12.19 -12.10
CA THR A 168 22.43 11.12 -12.98
C THR A 168 23.19 11.13 -14.30
N TRP A 169 23.17 10.01 -15.01
CA TRP A 169 23.79 9.91 -16.32
C TRP A 169 22.93 10.59 -17.40
N ASN A 170 23.53 11.51 -18.14
CA ASN A 170 22.95 12.15 -19.30
C ASN A 170 23.35 11.38 -20.55
N ARG A 171 22.35 10.82 -21.25
CA ARG A 171 22.57 9.99 -22.45
C ARG A 171 23.17 10.77 -23.62
N ASP A 172 22.89 12.06 -23.73
CA ASP A 172 23.30 12.87 -24.89
C ASP A 172 24.76 13.31 -24.79
N THR A 173 25.24 13.54 -23.57
CA THR A 173 26.64 13.92 -23.30
C THR A 173 27.52 12.74 -22.87
N ASP A 174 26.91 11.58 -22.62
CA ASP A 174 27.54 10.37 -22.10
C ASP A 174 28.35 10.60 -20.81
N SER A 175 27.80 11.41 -19.90
CA SER A 175 28.46 11.77 -18.65
C SER A 175 27.49 11.88 -17.47
N VAL A 176 28.01 11.78 -16.25
CA VAL A 176 27.22 12.02 -15.03
C VAL A 176 27.18 13.51 -14.76
N GLU A 177 25.97 14.05 -14.68
CA GLU A 177 25.71 15.48 -14.53
C GLU A 177 24.79 15.78 -13.35
N SER A 178 24.94 16.99 -12.81
CA SER A 178 24.03 17.52 -11.79
C SER A 178 22.69 17.88 -12.42
N PHE A 179 21.61 17.36 -11.86
CA PHE A 179 20.24 17.58 -12.30
C PHE A 179 19.36 17.98 -11.11
N GLU A 180 18.45 18.92 -11.36
CA GLU A 180 17.49 19.40 -10.38
C GLU A 180 16.10 19.45 -11.00
N VAL A 181 15.10 18.88 -10.31
CA VAL A 181 13.72 18.93 -10.78
C VAL A 181 13.08 20.24 -10.34
N LYS A 182 12.81 21.12 -11.31
CA LYS A 182 12.12 22.40 -11.06
C LYS A 182 10.60 22.22 -10.99
N GLY A 183 9.93 23.05 -10.18
CA GLY A 183 8.47 23.12 -10.06
C GLY A 183 7.92 22.61 -8.73
N ARG A 184 6.60 22.68 -8.57
CA ARG A 184 5.90 22.17 -7.37
C ARG A 184 5.65 20.67 -7.52
N HIS A 185 6.28 19.87 -6.67
CA HIS A 185 6.11 18.41 -6.61
C HIS A 185 5.66 18.00 -5.22
N ASP A 186 4.91 16.90 -5.12
CA ASP A 186 4.50 16.36 -3.82
C ASP A 186 5.75 15.82 -3.08
N LEU A 187 6.12 16.47 -1.97
CA LEU A 187 7.23 16.03 -1.11
C LEU A 187 6.86 14.80 -0.26
N CYS A 188 5.58 14.47 -0.13
CA CYS A 188 5.11 13.24 0.51
C CYS A 188 3.89 12.69 -0.24
N ILE A 189 4.13 11.85 -1.25
CA ILE A 189 3.03 11.22 -2.01
C ILE A 189 2.21 10.23 -1.15
N ALA A 190 2.78 9.75 -0.04
CA ALA A 190 2.11 8.82 0.87
C ALA A 190 0.79 9.38 1.43
N LEU A 191 0.64 10.71 1.50
CA LEU A 191 -0.63 11.37 1.87
C LEU A 191 -1.81 11.01 0.96
N ARG A 192 -1.55 10.69 -0.31
CA ARG A 192 -2.59 10.38 -1.30
C ARG A 192 -2.88 8.89 -1.42
N VAL A 193 -2.02 8.04 -0.86
CA VAL A 193 -2.07 6.59 -1.01
C VAL A 193 -3.23 5.90 -0.26
N PRO A 194 -3.68 6.35 0.93
CA PRO A 194 -4.74 5.66 1.67
C PRO A 194 -6.00 5.34 0.84
N VAL A 195 -6.54 6.35 0.14
CA VAL A 195 -7.75 6.18 -0.69
C VAL A 195 -7.51 5.18 -1.84
N VAL A 196 -6.30 5.12 -2.39
CA VAL A 196 -5.94 4.17 -3.45
C VAL A 196 -5.83 2.76 -2.88
N VAL A 197 -5.24 2.60 -1.69
CA VAL A 197 -5.14 1.31 -0.99
C VAL A 197 -6.53 0.75 -0.69
N GLU A 198 -7.43 1.58 -0.16
CA GLU A 198 -8.83 1.17 0.04
C GLU A 198 -9.48 0.74 -1.27
N ALA A 199 -9.25 1.50 -2.35
CA ALA A 199 -9.85 1.21 -3.65
C ALA A 199 -9.40 -0.14 -4.22
N VAL A 200 -8.09 -0.41 -4.26
CA VAL A 200 -7.58 -1.69 -4.78
C VAL A 200 -7.96 -2.86 -3.89
N THR A 201 -8.03 -2.66 -2.57
CA THR A 201 -8.50 -3.69 -1.63
C THR A 201 -9.95 -4.01 -1.86
N ALA A 202 -10.82 -3.00 -2.02
CA ALA A 202 -12.23 -3.20 -2.34
C ALA A 202 -12.42 -3.95 -3.66
N ILE A 203 -11.60 -3.65 -4.68
CA ILE A 203 -11.62 -4.38 -5.97
C ILE A 203 -11.34 -5.87 -5.75
N VAL A 204 -10.29 -6.21 -5.00
CA VAL A 204 -9.95 -7.62 -4.71
C VAL A 204 -11.05 -8.32 -3.91
N LEU A 205 -11.58 -7.67 -2.88
CA LEU A 205 -12.65 -8.25 -2.05
C LEU A 205 -13.96 -8.43 -2.85
N ALA A 206 -14.26 -7.51 -3.78
CA ALA A 206 -15.40 -7.64 -4.66
C ALA A 206 -15.24 -8.81 -5.64
N ASP A 207 -14.03 -9.00 -6.19
CA ASP A 207 -13.73 -10.15 -7.06
C ASP A 207 -13.89 -11.47 -6.32
N LEU A 208 -13.31 -11.58 -5.12
CA LEU A 208 -13.46 -12.75 -4.25
C LEU A 208 -14.92 -13.03 -3.87
N LYS A 209 -15.72 -11.99 -3.62
CA LYS A 209 -17.17 -12.10 -3.34
C LYS A 209 -17.96 -12.63 -4.54
N LEU A 210 -17.53 -12.37 -5.76
CA LEU A 210 -18.25 -12.73 -6.98
C LEU A 210 -17.86 -14.12 -7.52
N ILE A 211 -16.67 -14.61 -7.16
CA ILE A 211 -16.16 -15.93 -7.57
C ILE A 211 -16.59 -17.04 -6.59
N GLY A 212 -16.75 -16.70 -5.30
CA GLY A 212 -17.22 -17.60 -4.24
C GLY A 212 -18.74 -17.70 -4.14
#